data_AF-A0A174KP80-F1
#
_entry.id   AF-A0A174KP80-F1
#
_cell.length_a   1.000
_cell.length_b   1.000
_cell.length_c   1.000
_cell.angle_alpha   90.00
_cell.angle_beta   90.00
_cell.angle_gamma   90.00
#
_symmetry.space_group_name_H-M   'P 1'
#
loop_
_entity.id
_entity.type
_entity.pdbx_description
1 polymer ?
#
loop_
_entity_poly.entity_id
_entity_poly.type
_entity_poly.pdbx_seq_one_letter_code
_entity_poly.pdbx_strand_id
1 'polypeptide(L)'
;MNYTVNNQLRTSILFDGTAEARLADILAIMDTHTFGKREAAKIVGGIGRLIRLIEENKIRSDKPTCAQNGKWFCNASDVLRYAQVKMPRKPRKLKKKVA
;
A
#
# COMPACT_ATOMS: atom_id res chain seq x y z
N MET A 1 -31.26 1.20 -2.23
CA MET A 1 -31.85 1.06 -0.88
C MET A 1 -31.06 1.91 0.10
N ASN A 2 -31.64 2.91 0.74
CA ASN A 2 -30.93 3.66 1.79
C ASN A 2 -31.13 2.97 3.14
N TYR A 3 -30.08 2.85 3.95
CA TYR A 3 -30.11 2.25 5.29
C TYR A 3 -29.18 3.02 6.24
N THR A 4 -29.51 3.02 7.54
CA THR A 4 -28.80 3.83 8.54
C THR A 4 -27.88 2.95 9.38
N VAL A 5 -26.62 3.36 9.55
CA VAL A 5 -25.64 2.71 10.45
C VAL A 5 -24.98 3.78 11.31
N ASN A 6 -24.98 3.61 12.64
CA ASN A 6 -24.39 4.56 13.60
C ASN A 6 -24.86 6.02 13.38
N ASN A 7 -26.16 6.20 13.12
CA ASN A 7 -26.76 7.50 12.85
C ASN A 7 -26.23 8.23 11.59
N GLN A 8 -25.62 7.49 10.66
CA GLN A 8 -25.25 7.99 9.34
C GLN A 8 -26.09 7.29 8.26
N LEU A 9 -26.68 8.08 7.36
CA LEU A 9 -27.45 7.59 6.23
C LEU A 9 -26.47 7.02 5.19
N ARG A 10 -26.58 5.72 4.89
CA ARG A 10 -25.79 5.05 3.85
C ARG A 10 -26.69 4.57 2.72
N THR A 11 -26.17 4.57 1.50
CA THR A 11 -26.89 4.11 0.32
C THR A 11 -26.35 2.75 -0.10
N SER A 12 -27.21 1.77 -0.36
CA SER A 12 -26.86 0.40 -0.78
C SER A 12 -26.29 0.31 -2.21
N ILE A 13 -26.08 1.45 -2.84
CA ILE A 13 -25.42 1.58 -4.13
C ILE A 13 -24.13 2.30 -3.76
N LEU A 14 -22.98 1.70 -4.06
CA LEU A 14 -21.62 2.17 -3.71
C LEU A 14 -21.25 3.56 -4.33
N PHE A 15 -22.24 4.34 -4.76
CA PHE A 15 -22.15 5.67 -5.35
C PHE A 15 -22.52 6.77 -4.35
N ASP A 16 -22.39 6.54 -3.04
CA ASP A 16 -22.67 7.59 -2.04
C ASP A 16 -21.60 8.68 -1.98
N GLY A 17 -20.57 8.60 -2.84
CA GLY A 17 -19.53 9.62 -2.96
C GLY A 17 -18.62 9.72 -1.73
N THR A 18 -18.80 8.81 -0.76
CA THR A 18 -18.00 8.77 0.46
C THR A 18 -16.55 8.39 0.16
N ALA A 19 -15.63 8.85 0.99
CA ALA A 19 -14.21 8.55 0.82
C ALA A 19 -13.93 7.05 0.88
N GLU A 20 -14.68 6.32 1.72
CA GLU A 20 -14.58 4.87 1.88
C GLU A 20 -15.05 4.13 0.64
N ALA A 21 -16.17 4.53 0.03
CA ALA A 21 -16.66 3.92 -1.21
C ALA A 21 -15.68 4.16 -2.37
N ARG A 22 -15.19 5.39 -2.51
CA ARG A 22 -14.16 5.72 -3.52
C ARG A 22 -12.87 4.94 -3.30
N LEU A 23 -12.42 4.76 -2.06
CA LEU A 23 -11.25 3.96 -1.75
C LEU A 23 -11.47 2.48 -2.09
N ALA A 24 -12.66 1.93 -1.79
CA ALA A 24 -13.01 0.56 -2.13
C ALA A 24 -12.98 0.33 -3.64
N ASP A 25 -13.56 1.25 -4.43
CA ASP A 25 -13.53 1.20 -5.89
C ASP A 25 -12.09 1.21 -6.44
N ILE A 26 -11.26 2.12 -5.93
CA ILE A 26 -9.84 2.21 -6.31
C ILE A 26 -9.13 0.89 -6.01
N LEU A 27 -9.30 0.34 -4.81
CA LEU A 27 -8.64 -0.92 -4.42
C LEU A 27 -9.16 -2.11 -5.23
N ALA A 28 -10.43 -2.13 -5.61
CA ALA A 28 -11.00 -3.18 -6.45
C ALA A 28 -10.43 -3.14 -7.88
N ILE A 29 -10.37 -1.94 -8.49
CA ILE A 29 -9.79 -1.75 -9.82
C ILE A 29 -8.30 -2.11 -9.80
N MET A 30 -7.57 -1.67 -8.78
CA MET A 30 -6.12 -1.92 -8.68
C MET A 30 -5.77 -3.38 -8.37
N ASP A 31 -6.74 -4.24 -8.05
CA ASP A 31 -6.47 -5.66 -7.78
C ASP A 31 -5.97 -6.42 -9.02
N THR A 32 -6.35 -5.98 -10.22
CA THR A 32 -5.88 -6.55 -11.49
C THR A 32 -4.57 -5.94 -11.99
N HIS A 33 -4.01 -4.98 -11.26
CA HIS A 33 -2.79 -4.28 -11.62
C HIS A 33 -1.61 -4.70 -10.74
N THR A 34 -0.40 -4.44 -11.24
CA THR A 34 0.84 -4.74 -10.51
C THR A 34 1.80 -3.57 -10.55
N PHE A 35 2.52 -3.37 -9.46
CA PHE A 35 3.65 -2.45 -9.38
C PHE A 35 4.98 -3.20 -9.44
N GLY A 36 5.99 -2.55 -10.02
CA GLY A 36 7.36 -3.04 -9.96
C GLY A 36 7.96 -2.90 -8.56
N LYS A 37 8.95 -3.74 -8.22
CA LYS A 37 9.65 -3.73 -6.91
C LYS A 37 9.99 -2.33 -6.38
N ARG A 38 10.59 -1.48 -7.22
CA ARG A 38 11.07 -0.14 -6.82
C ARG A 38 9.90 0.80 -6.54
N GLU A 39 8.83 0.71 -7.30
CA GLU A 39 7.64 1.54 -7.15
C GLU A 39 6.86 1.13 -5.91
N ALA A 40 6.57 -0.17 -5.76
CA ALA A 40 5.93 -0.71 -4.57
C ALA A 40 6.71 -0.33 -3.29
N ALA A 41 8.03 -0.43 -3.32
CA ALA A 41 8.88 -0.05 -2.20
C ALA A 41 8.80 1.46 -1.86
N LYS A 42 8.62 2.33 -2.85
CA LYS A 42 8.44 3.77 -2.59
C LYS A 42 7.10 4.01 -1.88
N ILE A 43 6.04 3.35 -2.33
CA ILE A 43 4.67 3.50 -1.82
C ILE A 43 4.55 3.01 -0.37
N VAL A 44 5.05 1.80 -0.06
CA VAL A 44 4.90 1.22 1.29
C VAL A 44 5.89 1.78 2.32
N GLY A 45 6.82 2.64 1.91
CA GLY A 45 7.78 3.31 2.80
C GLY A 45 9.21 2.75 2.78
N GLY A 46 9.50 1.71 2.00
CA GLY A 46 10.87 1.25 1.71
C GLY A 46 10.95 -0.22 1.27
N ILE A 47 12.11 -0.63 0.74
CA ILE A 47 12.35 -2.00 0.27
C ILE A 47 12.27 -3.02 1.40
N GLY A 48 12.91 -2.75 2.55
CA GLY A 48 12.88 -3.68 3.68
C GLY A 48 11.47 -3.93 4.22
N ARG A 49 10.62 -2.88 4.21
CA ARG A 49 9.22 -3.02 4.59
C ARG A 49 8.41 -3.79 3.55
N LEU A 50 8.65 -3.53 2.26
CA LEU A 50 8.01 -4.28 1.18
C LEU A 50 8.31 -5.78 1.31
N ILE A 51 9.58 -6.15 1.48
CA ILE A 51 9.99 -7.56 1.62
C ILE A 51 9.30 -8.19 2.81
N ARG A 52 9.29 -7.52 3.97
CA ARG A 52 8.61 -8.02 5.17
C ARG A 52 7.11 -8.26 4.94
N LEU A 53 6.42 -7.35 4.23
CA LEU A 53 5.00 -7.52 3.92
C LEU A 53 4.73 -8.69 2.96
N ILE A 54 5.65 -8.96 2.05
CA ILE A 54 5.56 -10.11 1.14
C ILE A 54 5.81 -11.40 1.91
N GLU A 55 6.84 -11.45 2.76
CA GLU A 55 7.14 -12.60 3.64
C GLU A 55 5.99 -12.90 4.62
N GLU A 56 5.30 -11.86 5.11
CA GLU A 56 4.10 -11.97 5.95
C GLU A 56 2.83 -12.34 5.13
N ASN A 57 2.93 -12.60 3.82
CA ASN A 57 1.81 -12.88 2.90
C ASN A 57 0.73 -11.77 2.85
N LYS A 58 1.11 -10.53 3.17
CA LYS A 58 0.21 -9.37 3.12
C LYS A 58 0.16 -8.69 1.76
N ILE A 59 1.21 -8.87 0.96
CA ILE A 59 1.29 -8.39 -0.42
C ILE A 59 1.55 -9.59 -1.30
N ARG A 60 0.60 -9.91 -2.20
CA ARG A 60 0.81 -10.91 -3.24
C ARG A 60 1.89 -10.40 -4.20
N SER A 61 2.87 -11.24 -4.50
CA SER A 61 3.90 -10.88 -5.46
C SER A 61 4.37 -12.08 -6.28
N ASP A 62 4.52 -11.87 -7.58
CA ASP A 62 5.15 -12.83 -8.48
C ASP A 62 6.56 -12.40 -8.83
N LYS A 63 7.50 -13.34 -8.66
CA LYS A 63 8.89 -13.22 -9.09
C LYS A 63 9.18 -14.34 -10.10
N PRO A 64 8.87 -14.13 -11.39
CA PRO A 64 8.95 -15.19 -12.41
C PRO A 64 10.35 -15.79 -12.60
N THR A 65 11.41 -15.09 -12.16
CA THR A 65 12.78 -15.59 -12.21
C THR A 65 13.38 -15.62 -10.81
N CYS A 66 13.99 -16.74 -10.41
CA CYS A 66 14.65 -16.86 -9.11
C CYS A 66 15.90 -15.94 -8.97
N ALA A 67 16.37 -15.32 -10.05
CA ALA A 67 17.50 -14.39 -10.06
C ALA A 67 17.35 -13.21 -9.08
N GLN A 68 18.46 -12.75 -8.50
CA GLN A 68 18.50 -11.61 -7.57
C GLN A 68 17.92 -10.33 -8.18
N ASN A 69 18.15 -10.12 -9.48
CA ASN A 69 17.66 -8.98 -10.27
C ASN A 69 16.37 -9.30 -11.06
N GLY A 70 15.69 -10.40 -10.72
CA GLY A 70 14.41 -10.74 -11.33
C GLY A 70 13.41 -9.60 -11.20
N LYS A 71 12.54 -9.45 -12.20
CA LYS A 71 11.45 -8.48 -12.15
C LYS A 71 10.42 -8.98 -11.13
N TRP A 72 10.01 -8.11 -10.21
CA TRP A 72 8.92 -8.42 -9.27
C TRP A 72 7.67 -7.71 -9.72
N PHE A 73 6.55 -8.39 -9.59
CA PHE A 73 5.22 -7.88 -9.83
C PHE A 73 4.45 -7.99 -8.52
N CYS A 74 4.32 -6.88 -7.80
CA CYS A 74 3.56 -6.83 -6.55
C CYS A 74 2.13 -6.38 -6.87
N ASN A 75 1.12 -7.07 -6.33
CA ASN A 75 -0.27 -6.68 -6.49
C ASN A 75 -0.49 -5.22 -6.03
N ALA A 76 -1.13 -4.42 -6.88
CA ALA A 76 -1.23 -3.00 -6.63
C ALA A 76 -2.23 -2.65 -5.52
N SER A 77 -3.34 -3.37 -5.41
CA SER A 77 -4.32 -3.19 -4.33
C SER A 77 -3.69 -3.42 -2.96
N ASP A 78 -2.96 -4.54 -2.80
CA ASP A 78 -2.27 -4.87 -1.55
C ASP A 78 -1.22 -3.80 -1.18
N VAL A 79 -0.44 -3.34 -2.17
CA VAL A 79 0.56 -2.27 -1.98
C VAL A 79 -0.09 -0.97 -1.51
N LEU A 80 -1.20 -0.55 -2.12
CA LEU A 80 -1.92 0.68 -1.74
C LEU A 80 -2.52 0.57 -0.34
N ARG A 81 -2.99 -0.61 0.06
CA ARG A 81 -3.53 -0.87 1.39
C ARG A 81 -2.50 -0.66 2.51
N TYR A 82 -1.20 -0.82 2.20
CA TYR A 82 -0.08 -0.55 3.10
C TYR A 82 0.73 0.70 2.74
N ALA A 83 0.17 1.59 1.91
CA ALA A 83 0.82 2.84 1.54
C ALA A 83 1.14 3.67 2.78
N GLN A 84 2.31 4.29 2.78
CA GLN A 84 2.73 5.19 3.84
C GLN A 84 3.22 6.50 3.24
N VAL A 85 2.63 7.60 3.70
CA VAL A 85 3.18 8.93 3.45
C VAL A 85 4.50 9.02 4.22
N LYS A 86 5.63 9.11 3.50
CA LYS A 86 6.92 9.40 4.13
C LYS A 86 6.88 10.81 4.67
N MET A 87 6.56 10.94 5.96
CA MET A 87 6.81 12.19 6.68
C MET A 87 8.33 12.43 6.71
N PRO A 88 8.80 13.66 6.46
CA PRO A 88 10.21 13.98 6.53
C PRO A 88 10.74 13.58 7.90
N ARG A 89 11.74 12.68 7.93
CA ARG A 89 12.36 12.30 9.19
C ARG A 89 13.05 13.52 9.76
N LYS A 90 12.79 13.84 11.05
CA LYS A 90 13.61 14.83 11.77
C LYS A 90 15.09 14.44 11.59
N PRO A 91 15.97 15.38 11.24
CA PRO A 91 17.38 15.09 11.02
C PRO A 91 17.95 14.41 12.27
N ARG A 92 18.62 13.28 12.07
CA ARG A 92 19.24 12.52 13.17
C ARG A 92 20.37 13.39 13.71
N LYS A 93 20.28 13.85 14.96
CA LYS A 93 21.37 14.60 15.60
C LYS A 93 22.63 13.75 15.55
N LEU A 94 23.64 14.18 14.78
CA LEU A 94 24.94 13.54 14.77
C LEU A 94 25.50 13.63 16.20
N LYS A 95 25.83 12.48 16.81
CA LYS A 95 26.56 12.49 18.09
C LYS A 95 27.94 13.09 17.82
N LYS A 96 28.26 14.23 18.46
CA LYS A 96 29.62 14.78 18.44
C LYS A 96 30.57 13.71 18.97
N LYS A 97 31.61 13.37 18.20
CA LYS A 97 32.70 12.54 18.71
C LYS A 97 33.41 13.35 19.80
N VAL A 98 33.50 12.79 20.99
CA VAL A 98 34.37 13.32 22.05
C VAL A 98 35.79 12.95 21.64
N ALA A 99 36.66 13.96 21.55
CA ALA A 99 38.07 13.83 21.22
C ALA A 99 38.85 13.23 22.40
#